data_AF-A0A1L9BD44-F1
#
_entry.id   AF-A0A1L9BD44-F1
#
_cell.length_a   1.000
_cell.length_b   1.000
_cell.length_c   1.000
_cell.angle_alpha   90.00
_cell.angle_beta   90.00
_cell.angle_gamma   90.00
#
_symmetry.space_group_name_H-M   'P 1'
#
loop_
_entity.id
_entity.type
_entity.pdbx_description
1 polymer ?
#
loop_
_entity_poly.entity_id
_entity_poly.type
_entity_poly.pdbx_seq_one_letter_code
_entity_poly.pdbx_strand_id
1 'polypeptide(L)'
;MARELDVKQWRDALVEACEDGDGTRARTLVLQPGPRRARALLEGMLEDPDALVRQAASWGLGELGGGASARRLEQQLPIEESRRDHDGASVVEAITQALGRIKEAGSRATLVRRLKRLVPGRDILSEVNPLARALWRHRHPDLLPDIREALERLDLSELNSLRGLRLLLEKSPEELRTWAQDMSVPVKDKTEVLTVLEEEVPDAWMPALSAFISTAEAMVDSAVSQGGEAAYFCERLLLLLLGQERLLPRVAPEVRSDLRILARRLLAATSLNSSTRAASLLALIGQPEDVILLERHRPAEPILARLFDDVARALLRIHVK
;
A
#
# COMPACT_ATOMS: atom_id res chain seq x y z
N MET A 1 23.83 31.65 -8.98
CA MET A 1 22.93 32.32 -8.01
C MET A 1 21.84 31.33 -7.65
N ALA A 2 21.88 30.74 -6.45
CA ALA A 2 20.79 29.89 -5.98
C ALA A 2 19.58 30.79 -5.71
N ARG A 3 18.45 30.53 -6.39
CA ARG A 3 17.17 31.17 -6.05
C ARG A 3 16.92 30.92 -4.56
N GLU A 4 16.70 31.99 -3.81
CA GLU A 4 16.29 31.89 -2.42
C GLU A 4 14.98 31.11 -2.38
N LEU A 5 14.95 30.04 -1.57
CA LEU A 5 13.77 29.20 -1.44
C LEU A 5 12.68 29.99 -0.73
N ASP A 6 11.60 30.30 -1.44
CA ASP A 6 10.35 30.75 -0.82
C ASP A 6 9.76 29.59 -0.01
N VAL A 7 9.86 29.70 1.32
CA VAL A 7 9.44 28.64 2.26
C VAL A 7 7.94 28.39 2.17
N LYS A 8 7.12 29.43 1.95
CA LYS A 8 5.67 29.27 1.87
C LYS A 8 5.31 28.53 0.59
N GLN A 9 5.85 28.97 -0.55
CA GLN A 9 5.61 28.30 -1.82
C GLN A 9 6.10 26.85 -1.81
N TRP A 10 7.27 26.59 -1.22
CA TRP A 10 7.80 25.24 -1.07
C TRP A 10 6.91 24.36 -0.21
N ARG A 11 6.41 24.88 0.92
CA ARG A 11 5.50 24.17 1.82
C ARG A 11 4.21 23.80 1.11
N ASP A 12 3.56 24.77 0.47
CA ASP A 12 2.28 24.57 -0.19
C ASP A 12 2.42 23.57 -1.36
N ALA A 13 3.53 23.64 -2.12
CA ALA A 13 3.83 22.68 -3.17
C ALA A 13 4.12 21.26 -2.65
N LEU A 14 4.71 21.13 -1.46
CA LEU A 14 4.96 19.83 -0.83
C LEU A 14 3.65 19.20 -0.34
N VAL A 15 2.77 19.99 0.27
CA VAL A 15 1.44 19.53 0.69
C VAL A 15 0.65 19.03 -0.52
N GLU A 16 0.57 19.84 -1.59
CA GLU A 16 -0.12 19.45 -2.83
C GLU A 16 0.44 18.14 -3.41
N ALA A 17 1.77 18.01 -3.50
CA ALA A 17 2.38 16.79 -4.03
C ALA A 17 2.09 15.54 -3.17
N CYS A 18 1.99 15.70 -1.84
CA CYS A 18 1.60 14.62 -0.95
C CYS A 18 0.11 14.26 -1.08
N GLU A 19 -0.78 15.25 -1.21
CA GLU A 19 -2.22 15.04 -1.43
C GLU A 19 -2.51 14.35 -2.77
N ASP A 20 -1.80 14.73 -3.82
CA ASP A 20 -1.89 14.12 -5.15
C ASP A 20 -1.30 12.69 -5.20
N GLY A 21 -0.61 12.27 -4.14
CA GLY A 21 0.13 10.99 -4.11
C GLY A 21 1.37 10.97 -5.01
N ASP A 22 1.84 12.12 -5.50
CA ASP A 22 3.04 12.23 -6.33
C ASP A 22 4.31 12.18 -5.47
N GLY A 23 4.67 10.95 -5.07
CA GLY A 23 5.85 10.69 -4.24
C GLY A 23 7.16 11.12 -4.89
N THR A 24 7.26 11.15 -6.22
CA THR A 24 8.48 11.57 -6.93
C THR A 24 8.67 13.08 -6.85
N ARG A 25 7.61 13.85 -7.09
CA ARG A 25 7.62 15.30 -6.91
C ARG A 25 7.86 15.67 -5.46
N ALA A 26 7.16 15.03 -4.53
CA ALA A 26 7.32 15.28 -3.10
C ALA A 26 8.76 15.00 -2.62
N ARG A 27 9.40 13.91 -3.08
CA ARG A 27 10.81 13.59 -2.75
C ARG A 27 11.75 14.67 -3.24
N THR A 28 11.54 15.11 -4.48
CA THR A 28 12.32 16.19 -5.09
C THR A 28 12.23 17.46 -4.27
N LEU A 29 11.02 17.83 -3.83
CA LEU A 29 10.77 18.98 -2.98
C LEU A 29 11.45 18.85 -1.62
N VAL A 30 11.40 17.68 -0.98
CA VAL A 30 12.08 17.42 0.30
C VAL A 30 13.60 17.60 0.19
N LEU A 31 14.21 17.19 -0.92
CA LEU A 31 15.67 17.27 -1.11
C LEU A 31 16.15 18.67 -1.52
N GLN A 32 15.29 19.49 -2.13
CA GLN A 32 15.65 20.81 -2.70
C GLN A 32 16.34 21.78 -1.70
N PRO A 33 15.90 21.94 -0.43
CA PRO A 33 16.55 22.85 0.52
C PRO A 33 17.91 22.34 1.04
N GLY A 34 18.24 21.08 0.75
CA GLY A 34 19.33 20.34 1.39
C GLY A 34 18.91 19.73 2.74
N PRO A 35 19.50 18.59 3.15
CA PRO A 35 18.96 17.73 4.21
C PRO A 35 18.84 18.41 5.57
N ARG A 36 19.78 19.30 5.94
CA ARG A 36 19.73 20.03 7.21
C ARG A 36 18.61 21.06 7.26
N ARG A 37 18.49 21.87 6.19
CA ARG A 37 17.46 22.91 6.09
C ARG A 37 16.08 22.29 5.92
N ALA A 38 15.97 21.25 5.09
CA ALA A 38 14.74 20.49 4.90
C ALA A 38 14.24 19.93 6.24
N ARG A 39 15.12 19.29 7.02
CA ARG A 39 14.75 18.79 8.36
C ARG A 39 14.19 19.91 9.23
N ALA A 40 14.90 21.03 9.37
CA ALA A 40 14.43 22.14 10.22
C ALA A 40 13.07 22.70 9.78
N LEU A 41 12.84 22.81 8.47
CA LEU A 41 11.55 23.25 7.93
C LEU A 41 10.42 22.24 8.23
N LEU A 42 10.68 20.95 8.00
CA LEU A 42 9.72 19.87 8.27
C LEU A 42 9.42 19.73 9.77
N GLU A 43 10.43 19.89 10.64
CA GLU A 43 10.24 19.89 12.08
C GLU A 43 9.31 21.02 12.54
N GLY A 44 9.42 22.21 11.94
CA GLY A 44 8.49 23.32 12.18
C GLY A 44 7.08 23.06 11.65
N MET A 45 6.95 22.39 10.50
CA MET A 45 5.65 22.00 9.94
C MET A 45 4.88 21.00 10.81
N LEU A 46 5.55 20.21 11.67
CA LEU A 46 4.85 19.31 12.61
C LEU A 46 4.03 20.04 13.68
N GLU A 47 4.27 21.34 13.88
CA GLU A 47 3.54 22.16 14.84
C GLU A 47 2.43 23.01 14.19
N ASP A 48 2.27 22.91 12.86
CA ASP A 48 1.26 23.65 12.11
C ASP A 48 -0.16 23.22 12.53
N PRO A 49 -1.12 24.16 12.67
CA PRO A 49 -2.51 23.82 12.95
C PRO A 49 -3.15 22.93 11.88
N ASP A 50 -2.72 23.04 10.62
CA ASP A 50 -3.25 22.25 9.52
C ASP A 50 -2.70 20.81 9.53
N ALA A 51 -3.62 19.84 9.57
CA ALA A 51 -3.29 18.42 9.57
C ALA A 51 -2.56 17.97 8.29
N LEU A 52 -2.89 18.56 7.14
CA LEU A 52 -2.26 18.23 5.85
C LEU A 52 -0.78 18.65 5.86
N VAL A 53 -0.48 19.81 6.45
CA VAL A 53 0.90 20.29 6.65
C VAL A 53 1.67 19.34 7.56
N ARG A 54 1.07 18.88 8.67
CA ARG A 54 1.70 17.91 9.58
C ARG A 54 1.91 16.53 8.94
N GLN A 55 0.99 16.07 8.09
CA GLN A 55 1.12 14.83 7.32
C GLN A 55 2.27 14.91 6.33
N ALA A 56 2.33 15.99 5.53
CA ALA A 56 3.42 16.23 4.58
C ALA A 56 4.78 16.33 5.27
N ALA A 57 4.83 16.97 6.45
CA ALA A 57 6.02 17.01 7.29
C ALA A 57 6.49 15.63 7.75
N SER A 58 5.55 14.82 8.25
CA SER A 58 5.83 13.46 8.70
C SER A 58 6.34 12.59 7.56
N TRP A 59 5.71 12.68 6.40
CA TRP A 59 6.14 12.01 5.18
C TRP A 59 7.56 12.41 4.79
N GLY A 60 7.84 13.72 4.74
CA GLY A 60 9.15 14.25 4.37
C GLY A 60 10.27 13.87 5.34
N LEU A 61 10.00 13.83 6.64
CA LEU A 61 10.94 13.33 7.65
C LEU A 61 11.22 11.83 7.48
N GLY A 62 10.21 11.05 7.09
CA GLY A 62 10.38 9.65 6.70
C GLY A 62 11.30 9.47 5.50
N GLU A 63 11.15 10.30 4.46
CA GLU A 63 11.98 10.28 3.26
C GLU A 63 13.42 10.76 3.51
N LEU A 64 13.61 11.78 4.35
CA LEU A 64 14.96 12.20 4.78
C LEU A 64 15.67 11.10 5.58
N GLY A 65 14.91 10.29 6.31
CA GLY A 65 15.43 9.26 7.20
C GLY A 65 16.36 9.84 8.27
N GLY A 66 17.17 8.96 8.87
CA GLY A 66 18.10 9.37 9.92
C GLY A 66 17.50 9.27 11.32
N GLY A 67 18.34 8.90 12.29
CA GLY A 67 17.92 8.82 13.70
C GLY A 67 17.39 10.13 14.30
N ALA A 68 17.72 11.30 13.74
CA ALA A 68 17.15 12.58 14.18
C ALA A 68 15.67 12.71 13.75
N SER A 69 15.37 12.38 12.49
CA SER A 69 13.99 12.37 11.98
C SER A 69 13.15 11.33 12.73
N ALA A 70 13.72 10.14 13.00
CA ALA A 70 13.09 9.14 13.86
C ALA A 70 12.71 9.74 15.22
N ARG A 71 13.68 10.29 15.97
CA ARG A 71 13.43 10.86 17.30
C ARG A 71 12.36 11.94 17.29
N ARG A 72 12.34 12.82 16.28
CA ARG A 72 11.30 13.86 16.19
C ARG A 72 9.91 13.25 15.97
N LEU A 73 9.79 12.28 15.07
CA LEU A 73 8.54 11.56 14.81
C LEU A 73 8.07 10.79 16.05
N GLU A 74 8.99 10.16 16.78
CA GLU A 74 8.70 9.48 18.05
C GLU A 74 8.14 10.44 19.11
N GLN A 75 8.66 11.67 19.16
CA GLN A 75 8.16 12.72 20.06
C GLN A 75 6.81 13.27 19.62
N GLN A 76 6.57 13.37 18.31
CA GLN A 76 5.30 13.90 17.76
C GLN A 76 4.16 12.90 17.90
N LEU A 77 4.43 11.61 17.74
CA LEU A 77 3.42 10.54 17.77
C LEU A 77 2.45 10.64 18.96
N PRO A 78 2.90 10.70 20.24
CA PRO A 78 1.97 10.80 21.37
C PRO A 78 1.18 12.12 21.41
N ILE A 79 1.70 13.21 20.82
CA ILE A 79 0.99 14.49 20.74
C ILE A 79 -0.23 14.33 19.81
N GLU A 80 -0.02 13.74 18.63
CA GLU A 80 -1.11 13.52 17.67
C GLU A 80 -2.09 12.45 18.15
N GLU A 81 -1.62 11.37 18.80
CA GLU A 81 -2.47 10.38 19.47
C GLU A 81 -3.39 11.02 20.54
N SER A 82 -2.95 12.10 21.19
CA SER A 82 -3.72 12.78 22.23
C SER A 82 -4.86 13.67 21.69
N ARG A 83 -4.82 14.08 20.42
CA ARG A 83 -5.84 14.96 19.81
C ARG A 83 -7.20 14.28 19.67
N ARG A 84 -7.21 12.95 19.43
CA ARG A 84 -8.42 12.11 19.32
C ARG A 84 -9.47 12.63 18.35
N ASP A 85 -9.05 13.36 17.33
CA ASP A 85 -9.84 13.79 16.19
C ASP A 85 -9.40 13.07 14.91
N HIS A 86 -10.17 13.22 13.84
CA HIS A 86 -9.86 12.60 12.55
C HIS A 86 -8.50 13.09 12.02
N ASP A 87 -8.26 14.39 12.13
CA ASP A 87 -7.02 15.06 11.74
C ASP A 87 -5.80 14.45 12.44
N GLY A 88 -5.86 14.26 13.75
CA GLY A 88 -4.83 13.60 14.54
C GLY A 88 -4.63 12.14 14.12
N ALA A 89 -5.70 11.39 13.88
CA ALA A 89 -5.61 10.01 13.40
C ALA A 89 -4.89 9.90 12.04
N SER A 90 -5.20 10.79 11.10
CA SER A 90 -4.52 10.85 9.80
C SER A 90 -3.02 11.20 9.93
N VAL A 91 -2.67 12.11 10.83
CA VAL A 91 -1.25 12.42 11.12
C VAL A 91 -0.54 11.25 11.81
N VAL A 92 -1.20 10.56 12.75
CA VAL A 92 -0.66 9.34 13.40
C VAL A 92 -0.36 8.25 12.37
N GLU A 93 -1.24 8.06 11.39
CA GLU A 93 -0.98 7.16 10.26
C GLU A 93 0.26 7.59 9.48
N ALA A 94 0.36 8.87 9.10
CA ALA A 94 1.51 9.40 8.36
C ALA A 94 2.83 9.22 9.14
N ILE A 95 2.83 9.48 10.45
CA ILE A 95 3.99 9.26 11.34
C ILE A 95 4.34 7.77 11.40
N THR A 96 3.34 6.89 11.53
CA THR A 96 3.55 5.43 11.58
C THR A 96 4.20 4.92 10.30
N GLN A 97 3.70 5.35 9.15
CA GLN A 97 4.27 5.00 7.85
C GLN A 97 5.70 5.56 7.71
N ALA A 98 5.93 6.80 8.11
CA ALA A 98 7.25 7.44 8.07
C ALA A 98 8.26 6.67 8.94
N LEU A 99 7.91 6.32 10.18
CA LEU A 99 8.76 5.51 11.06
C LEU A 99 9.09 4.14 10.44
N GLY A 100 8.14 3.52 9.73
CA GLY A 100 8.38 2.27 8.99
C GLY A 100 9.38 2.41 7.84
N ARG A 101 9.46 3.58 7.18
CA ARG A 101 10.44 3.87 6.11
C ARG A 101 11.86 4.05 6.63
N ILE A 102 12.01 4.41 7.90
CA ILE A 102 13.29 4.71 8.52
C ILE A 102 13.96 3.41 8.98
N LYS A 103 15.17 3.13 8.47
CA LYS A 103 15.89 1.85 8.69
C LYS A 103 16.44 1.69 10.12
N GLU A 104 16.55 2.78 10.87
CA GLU A 104 17.10 2.82 12.21
C GLU A 104 16.34 1.94 13.20
N ALA A 105 17.09 1.21 14.05
CA ALA A 105 16.51 0.31 15.05
C ALA A 105 15.58 1.02 16.06
N GLY A 106 15.83 2.31 16.35
CA GLY A 106 14.98 3.12 17.23
C GLY A 106 13.56 3.25 16.73
N SER A 107 13.39 3.53 15.42
CA SER A 107 12.07 3.67 14.78
C SER A 107 11.22 2.40 14.97
N ARG A 108 11.86 1.22 14.83
CA ARG A 108 11.19 -0.07 15.05
C ARG A 108 10.76 -0.27 16.48
N ALA A 109 11.64 0.01 17.45
CA ALA A 109 11.29 -0.08 18.87
C ALA A 109 10.09 0.82 19.20
N THR A 110 9.94 1.95 18.52
CA THR A 110 8.75 2.81 18.66
C THR A 110 7.49 2.17 18.10
N LEU A 111 7.55 1.57 16.91
CA LEU A 111 6.40 0.86 16.33
C LEU A 111 5.97 -0.32 17.21
N VAL A 112 6.92 -1.08 17.78
CA VAL A 112 6.63 -2.16 18.75
C VAL A 112 6.01 -1.61 20.03
N ARG A 113 6.53 -0.50 20.57
CA ARG A 113 5.91 0.16 21.73
C ARG A 113 4.48 0.61 21.42
N ARG A 114 4.22 1.14 20.22
CA ARG A 114 2.87 1.50 19.77
C ARG A 114 1.96 0.28 19.69
N LEU A 115 2.42 -0.82 19.09
CA LEU A 115 1.70 -2.10 19.06
C LEU A 115 1.31 -2.55 20.48
N LYS A 116 2.24 -2.45 21.44
CA LYS A 116 2.00 -2.77 22.86
C LYS A 116 1.10 -1.77 23.58
N ARG A 117 0.86 -0.57 23.04
CA ARG A 117 -0.10 0.39 23.59
C ARG A 117 -1.49 0.31 22.98
N LEU A 118 -1.66 -0.40 21.86
CA LEU A 118 -2.99 -0.62 21.28
C LEU A 118 -3.92 -1.23 22.34
N VAL A 119 -5.14 -0.68 22.42
CA VAL A 119 -6.20 -1.13 23.31
C VAL A 119 -7.41 -1.50 22.44
N PRO A 120 -8.10 -2.63 22.70
CA PRO A 120 -9.31 -3.01 21.98
C PRO A 120 -10.35 -1.88 21.95
N GLY A 121 -10.91 -1.60 20.78
CA GLY A 121 -11.89 -0.51 20.61
C GLY A 121 -12.28 -0.32 19.14
N ARG A 122 -13.31 0.51 18.90
CA ARG A 122 -13.94 0.71 17.58
C ARG A 122 -12.98 1.19 16.49
N ASP A 123 -11.92 1.91 16.87
CA ASP A 123 -10.97 2.53 15.95
C ASP A 123 -9.66 1.73 15.80
N ILE A 124 -9.54 0.56 16.44
CA ILE A 124 -8.29 -0.22 16.41
C ILE A 124 -7.94 -0.71 14.99
N LEU A 125 -8.94 -0.92 14.14
CA LEU A 125 -8.74 -1.47 12.79
C LEU A 125 -8.04 -0.49 11.84
N SER A 126 -8.39 0.80 11.91
CA SER A 126 -7.71 1.83 11.12
C SER A 126 -6.27 2.05 11.59
N GLU A 127 -5.98 1.79 12.87
CA GLU A 127 -4.64 1.88 13.43
C GLU A 127 -3.75 0.67 13.12
N VAL A 128 -4.34 -0.52 13.06
CA VAL A 128 -3.63 -1.79 12.94
C VAL A 128 -3.07 -2.02 11.54
N ASN A 129 -3.80 -1.64 10.48
CA ASN A 129 -3.32 -1.88 9.11
C ASN A 129 -2.04 -1.08 8.79
N PRO A 130 -1.97 0.25 9.04
CA PRO A 130 -0.75 1.02 8.81
C PRO A 130 0.40 0.54 9.70
N LEU A 131 0.10 0.13 10.94
CA LEU A 131 1.12 -0.39 11.85
C LEU A 131 1.69 -1.74 11.37
N ALA A 132 0.84 -2.67 10.95
CA ALA A 132 1.26 -3.96 10.42
C ALA A 132 2.14 -3.79 9.16
N ARG A 133 1.76 -2.88 8.26
CA ARG A 133 2.57 -2.51 7.09
C ARG A 133 3.92 -1.90 7.50
N ALA A 134 3.91 -0.94 8.43
CA ALA A 134 5.14 -0.30 8.90
C ALA A 134 6.10 -1.31 9.57
N LEU A 135 5.58 -2.29 10.31
CA LEU A 135 6.36 -3.37 10.93
C LEU A 135 6.85 -4.42 9.91
N TRP A 136 6.12 -4.62 8.81
CA TRP A 136 6.52 -5.51 7.72
C TRP A 136 7.72 -4.98 6.93
N ARG A 137 7.77 -3.67 6.70
CA ARG A 137 8.81 -3.02 5.90
C ARG A 137 10.21 -3.42 6.41
N HIS A 138 11.11 -3.74 5.48
CA HIS A 138 12.47 -4.25 5.77
C HIS A 138 12.56 -5.62 6.47
N ARG A 139 11.42 -6.30 6.70
CA ARG A 139 11.29 -7.67 7.24
C ARG A 139 12.12 -7.92 8.51
N HIS A 140 11.44 -7.92 9.64
CA HIS A 140 12.06 -8.11 10.96
C HIS A 140 11.51 -9.37 11.64
N PRO A 141 12.10 -10.55 11.40
CA PRO A 141 11.63 -11.81 11.98
C PRO A 141 11.76 -11.84 13.51
N ASP A 142 12.63 -11.01 14.08
CA ASP A 142 12.78 -10.78 15.51
C ASP A 142 11.52 -10.18 16.17
N LEU A 143 10.59 -9.61 15.39
CA LEU A 143 9.31 -9.10 15.89
C LEU A 143 8.30 -10.19 16.24
N LEU A 144 8.52 -11.44 15.81
CA LEU A 144 7.56 -12.54 15.98
C LEU A 144 7.01 -12.69 17.41
N PRO A 145 7.85 -12.65 18.47
CA PRO A 145 7.35 -12.73 19.84
C PRO A 145 6.41 -11.56 20.19
N ASP A 146 6.76 -10.33 19.81
CA ASP A 146 5.94 -9.14 20.08
C ASP A 146 4.61 -9.17 19.29
N ILE A 147 4.62 -9.66 18.05
CA ILE A 147 3.39 -9.83 17.25
C ILE A 147 2.48 -10.88 17.89
N ARG A 148 3.03 -12.01 18.36
CA ARG A 148 2.26 -13.06 19.04
C ARG A 148 1.64 -12.56 20.34
N GLU A 149 2.43 -11.89 21.17
CA GLU A 149 1.97 -11.27 22.42
C GLU A 149 0.83 -10.27 22.15
N ALA A 150 0.98 -9.43 21.12
CA ALA A 150 -0.05 -8.46 20.76
C ALA A 150 -1.34 -9.12 20.27
N LEU A 151 -1.24 -10.18 19.47
CA LEU A 151 -2.39 -10.95 18.98
C LEU A 151 -3.12 -11.70 20.10
N GLU A 152 -2.41 -12.22 21.09
CA GLU A 152 -3.04 -12.88 22.25
C GLU A 152 -3.83 -11.90 23.11
N ARG A 153 -3.34 -10.66 23.22
CA ARG A 153 -3.95 -9.62 24.05
C ARG A 153 -5.15 -8.92 23.40
N LEU A 154 -5.10 -8.74 22.08
CA LEU A 154 -6.12 -8.01 21.34
C LEU A 154 -7.04 -9.03 20.67
N ASP A 155 -8.27 -9.17 21.16
CA ASP A 155 -9.22 -10.21 20.73
C ASP A 155 -9.23 -10.42 19.20
N LEU A 156 -9.03 -11.67 18.81
CA LEU A 156 -8.43 -12.07 17.55
C LEU A 156 -9.33 -11.83 16.35
N SER A 157 -10.65 -11.77 16.53
CA SER A 157 -11.62 -11.92 15.43
C SER A 157 -11.61 -10.77 14.40
N GLU A 158 -11.10 -9.60 14.77
CA GLU A 158 -11.13 -8.40 13.92
C GLU A 158 -9.75 -7.93 13.41
N LEU A 159 -8.63 -8.40 13.99
CA LEU A 159 -7.27 -7.90 13.70
C LEU A 159 -6.57 -8.56 12.50
N ASN A 160 -7.23 -8.45 11.37
CA ASN A 160 -6.93 -9.12 10.12
C ASN A 160 -5.47 -8.86 9.62
N SER A 161 -4.96 -7.62 9.61
CA SER A 161 -3.59 -7.36 9.09
C SER A 161 -2.45 -7.84 10.00
N LEU A 162 -2.65 -7.92 11.32
CA LEU A 162 -1.62 -8.48 12.22
C LEU A 162 -1.49 -9.99 12.06
N ARG A 163 -2.59 -10.69 11.75
CA ARG A 163 -2.56 -12.11 11.40
C ARG A 163 -1.79 -12.32 10.10
N GLY A 164 -2.05 -11.50 9.08
CA GLY A 164 -1.28 -11.47 7.83
C GLY A 164 0.22 -11.26 8.09
N LEU A 165 0.58 -10.25 8.90
CA LEU A 165 1.96 -9.98 9.29
C LEU A 165 2.60 -11.17 10.01
N ARG A 166 1.91 -11.78 10.98
CA ARG A 166 2.40 -12.98 11.68
C ARG A 166 2.72 -14.09 10.68
N LEU A 167 1.80 -14.38 9.76
CA LEU A 167 1.98 -15.43 8.77
C LEU A 167 3.20 -15.18 7.87
N LEU A 168 3.38 -13.92 7.43
CA LEU A 168 4.52 -13.49 6.62
C LEU A 168 5.86 -13.58 7.37
N LEU A 169 5.86 -13.39 8.68
CA LEU A 169 7.07 -13.51 9.49
C LEU A 169 7.38 -14.97 9.86
N GLU A 170 6.35 -15.81 10.05
CA GLU A 170 6.49 -17.21 10.45
C GLU A 170 6.87 -18.15 9.30
N LYS A 171 6.23 -17.99 8.13
CA LYS A 171 6.39 -18.92 7.02
C LYS A 171 7.62 -18.61 6.18
N SER A 172 8.27 -19.66 5.69
CA SER A 172 9.20 -19.54 4.56
C SER A 172 8.46 -19.16 3.27
N PRO A 173 9.14 -18.62 2.26
CA PRO A 173 8.51 -18.32 0.97
C PRO A 173 7.86 -19.55 0.31
N GLU A 174 8.47 -20.74 0.44
CA GLU A 174 7.96 -22.00 -0.09
C GLU A 174 6.71 -22.49 0.67
N GLU A 175 6.71 -22.34 2.00
CA GLU A 175 5.54 -22.65 2.83
C GLU A 175 4.38 -21.70 2.54
N LEU A 176 4.66 -20.40 2.35
CA LEU A 176 3.64 -19.44 1.98
C LEU A 176 3.10 -19.75 0.58
N ARG A 177 3.96 -20.12 -0.37
CA ARG A 177 3.51 -20.53 -1.71
C ARG A 177 2.53 -21.69 -1.64
N THR A 178 2.89 -22.75 -0.91
CA THR A 178 2.02 -23.92 -0.72
C THR A 178 0.70 -23.52 -0.04
N TRP A 179 0.79 -22.69 1.00
CA TRP A 179 -0.37 -22.17 1.72
C TRP A 179 -1.28 -21.30 0.85
N ALA A 180 -0.72 -20.47 -0.03
CA ALA A 180 -1.50 -19.63 -0.93
C ALA A 180 -2.27 -20.46 -1.96
N GLN A 181 -1.68 -21.57 -2.45
CA GLN A 181 -2.32 -22.50 -3.39
C GLN A 181 -3.39 -23.39 -2.74
N ASP A 182 -3.34 -23.58 -1.43
CA ASP A 182 -4.30 -24.42 -0.71
C ASP A 182 -5.69 -23.78 -0.71
N MET A 183 -6.63 -24.38 -1.45
CA MET A 183 -8.00 -23.88 -1.56
C MET A 183 -8.87 -24.16 -0.33
N SER A 184 -8.37 -24.93 0.65
CA SER A 184 -9.04 -25.10 1.94
C SER A 184 -8.83 -23.91 2.88
N VAL A 185 -7.79 -23.11 2.63
CA VAL A 185 -7.51 -21.88 3.39
C VAL A 185 -8.54 -20.81 3.03
N PRO A 186 -9.18 -20.16 4.02
CA PRO A 186 -10.14 -19.09 3.79
C PRO A 186 -9.57 -17.95 2.92
N VAL A 187 -10.36 -17.45 1.98
CA VAL A 187 -9.98 -16.34 1.10
C VAL A 187 -9.70 -15.06 1.89
N LYS A 188 -10.45 -14.85 2.98
CA LYS A 188 -10.18 -13.76 3.93
C LYS A 188 -8.73 -13.77 4.41
N ASP A 189 -8.22 -14.90 4.91
CA ASP A 189 -6.85 -15.01 5.42
C ASP A 189 -5.81 -14.72 4.33
N LYS A 190 -6.05 -15.16 3.09
CA LYS A 190 -5.19 -14.83 1.93
C LYS A 190 -5.18 -13.33 1.64
N THR A 191 -6.32 -12.67 1.80
CA THR A 191 -6.47 -11.23 1.59
C THR A 191 -5.73 -10.40 2.65
N GLU A 192 -5.64 -10.91 3.88
CA GLU A 192 -4.88 -10.30 4.98
C GLU A 192 -3.39 -10.24 4.65
N VAL A 193 -2.86 -11.32 4.09
CA VAL A 193 -1.46 -11.38 3.65
C VAL A 193 -1.20 -10.37 2.53
N LEU A 194 -2.07 -10.32 1.51
CA LEU A 194 -1.95 -9.33 0.42
C LEU A 194 -1.95 -7.89 0.95
N THR A 195 -2.76 -7.61 1.98
CA THR A 195 -2.87 -6.27 2.58
C THR A 195 -1.56 -5.78 3.21
N VAL A 196 -0.79 -6.69 3.78
CA VAL A 196 0.53 -6.39 4.34
C VAL A 196 1.59 -6.33 3.23
N LEU A 197 1.52 -7.24 2.24
CA LEU A 197 2.44 -7.28 1.10
C LEU A 197 2.34 -6.06 0.16
N GLU A 198 1.24 -5.32 0.19
CA GLU A 198 1.10 -4.04 -0.53
C GLU A 198 2.21 -3.04 -0.20
N GLU A 199 2.74 -3.11 1.01
CA GLU A 199 3.85 -2.27 1.45
C GLU A 199 5.17 -2.67 0.76
N GLU A 200 5.52 -3.96 0.81
CA GLU A 200 6.74 -4.46 0.22
C GLU A 200 6.61 -5.95 -0.12
N VAL A 201 6.87 -6.33 -1.37
CA VAL A 201 7.08 -7.75 -1.71
C VAL A 201 8.59 -7.99 -1.87
N PRO A 202 9.22 -8.80 -0.99
CA PRO A 202 10.61 -9.18 -1.15
C PRO A 202 10.81 -10.16 -2.30
N ASP A 203 11.98 -10.12 -2.94
CA ASP A 203 12.30 -10.94 -4.13
C ASP A 203 12.08 -12.44 -3.92
N ALA A 204 12.44 -12.94 -2.74
CA ALA A 204 12.26 -14.34 -2.39
C ALA A 204 10.79 -14.79 -2.39
N TRP A 205 9.85 -13.85 -2.34
CA TRP A 205 8.41 -14.09 -2.24
C TRP A 205 7.70 -14.07 -3.60
N MET A 206 8.42 -13.77 -4.69
CA MET A 206 7.87 -13.79 -6.04
C MET A 206 7.17 -15.13 -6.41
N PRO A 207 7.70 -16.32 -6.05
CA PRO A 207 7.00 -17.58 -6.27
C PRO A 207 5.67 -17.67 -5.51
N ALA A 208 5.58 -17.09 -4.32
CA ALA A 208 4.34 -17.05 -3.54
C ALA A 208 3.33 -16.04 -4.13
N LEU A 209 3.80 -14.91 -4.69
CA LEU A 209 2.95 -13.99 -5.44
C LEU A 209 2.29 -14.69 -6.64
N SER A 210 3.05 -15.50 -7.39
CA SER A 210 2.48 -16.31 -8.48
C SER A 210 1.39 -17.27 -7.99
N ALA A 211 1.54 -17.86 -6.80
CA ALA A 211 0.51 -18.70 -6.20
C ALA A 211 -0.78 -17.93 -5.84
N PHE A 212 -0.68 -16.69 -5.35
CA PHE A 212 -1.85 -15.84 -5.15
C PHE A 212 -2.56 -15.51 -6.47
N ILE A 213 -1.80 -15.30 -7.54
CA ILE A 213 -2.34 -15.05 -8.89
C ILE A 213 -3.13 -16.27 -9.38
N SER A 214 -2.55 -17.46 -9.32
CA SER A 214 -3.26 -18.70 -9.71
C SER A 214 -4.50 -18.93 -8.86
N THR A 215 -4.44 -18.59 -7.57
CA THR A 215 -5.59 -18.67 -6.66
C THR A 215 -6.70 -17.69 -7.07
N ALA A 216 -6.34 -16.46 -7.46
CA ALA A 216 -7.29 -15.46 -7.95
C ALA A 216 -7.98 -15.94 -9.24
N GLU A 217 -7.20 -16.52 -10.15
CA GLU A 217 -7.73 -17.10 -11.38
C GLU A 217 -8.74 -18.22 -11.09
N ALA A 218 -8.44 -19.12 -10.14
CA ALA A 218 -9.33 -20.21 -9.76
C ALA A 218 -10.68 -19.73 -9.16
N MET A 219 -10.71 -18.53 -8.56
CA MET A 219 -11.92 -17.98 -7.92
C MET A 219 -12.60 -16.87 -8.71
N VAL A 220 -12.11 -16.51 -9.89
CA VAL A 220 -12.58 -15.32 -10.61
C VAL A 220 -14.06 -15.39 -11.00
N ASP A 221 -14.61 -16.58 -11.27
CA ASP A 221 -16.05 -16.71 -11.57
C ASP A 221 -16.92 -16.30 -10.37
N SER A 222 -16.50 -16.67 -9.16
CA SER A 222 -17.14 -16.23 -7.92
C SER A 222 -16.99 -14.72 -7.74
N ALA A 223 -15.78 -14.19 -7.97
CA ALA A 223 -15.50 -12.75 -7.90
C ALA A 223 -16.36 -11.92 -8.87
N VAL A 224 -16.57 -12.42 -10.10
CA VAL A 224 -17.36 -11.74 -11.13
C VAL A 224 -18.86 -11.80 -10.83
N SER A 225 -19.37 -12.95 -10.41
CA SER A 225 -20.81 -13.22 -10.31
C SER A 225 -21.44 -12.85 -8.96
N GLN A 226 -20.75 -13.12 -7.86
CA GLN A 226 -21.32 -13.02 -6.50
C GLN A 226 -20.72 -11.85 -5.70
N GLY A 227 -19.58 -11.32 -6.12
CA GLY A 227 -18.86 -10.30 -5.35
C GLY A 227 -18.26 -10.89 -4.06
N GLY A 228 -18.25 -10.09 -2.99
CA GLY A 228 -17.83 -10.55 -1.65
C GLY A 228 -16.32 -10.81 -1.52
N GLU A 229 -15.95 -11.83 -0.74
CA GLU A 229 -14.54 -12.10 -0.39
C GLU A 229 -13.64 -12.39 -1.60
N ALA A 230 -14.15 -13.11 -2.61
CA ALA A 230 -13.39 -13.41 -3.82
C ALA A 230 -13.11 -12.15 -4.66
N ALA A 231 -14.10 -11.26 -4.78
CA ALA A 231 -13.93 -9.98 -5.46
C ALA A 231 -12.96 -9.07 -4.70
N TYR A 232 -13.08 -9.02 -3.38
CA TYR A 232 -12.18 -8.24 -2.53
C TYR A 232 -10.75 -8.76 -2.61
N PHE A 233 -10.53 -10.08 -2.55
CA PHE A 233 -9.22 -10.70 -2.75
C PHE A 233 -8.59 -10.30 -4.09
N CYS A 234 -9.35 -10.40 -5.19
CA CYS A 234 -8.89 -9.99 -6.52
C CYS A 234 -8.56 -8.49 -6.56
N GLU A 235 -9.40 -7.63 -5.97
CA GLU A 235 -9.16 -6.19 -5.86
C GLU A 235 -7.83 -5.89 -5.14
N ARG A 236 -7.57 -6.55 -4.01
CA ARG A 236 -6.33 -6.35 -3.24
C ARG A 236 -5.10 -6.85 -3.98
N LEU A 237 -5.21 -7.99 -4.68
CA LEU A 237 -4.13 -8.48 -5.55
C LEU A 237 -3.82 -7.49 -6.67
N LEU A 238 -4.84 -6.97 -7.37
CA LEU A 238 -4.64 -5.99 -8.43
C LEU A 238 -4.06 -4.68 -7.88
N LEU A 239 -4.51 -4.22 -6.71
CA LEU A 239 -3.96 -3.04 -6.07
C LEU A 239 -2.47 -3.21 -5.74
N LEU A 240 -2.06 -4.36 -5.21
CA LEU A 240 -0.66 -4.69 -4.96
C LEU A 240 0.18 -4.65 -6.25
N LEU A 241 -0.32 -5.24 -7.33
CA LEU A 241 0.40 -5.30 -8.61
C LEU A 241 0.51 -3.93 -9.29
N LEU A 242 -0.54 -3.11 -9.21
CA LEU A 242 -0.55 -1.75 -9.77
C LEU A 242 0.24 -0.76 -8.90
N GLY A 243 0.27 -0.97 -7.59
CA GLY A 243 0.96 -0.10 -6.64
C GLY A 243 2.49 -0.29 -6.61
N GLN A 244 3.00 -1.40 -7.14
CA GLN A 244 4.43 -1.70 -7.18
C GLN A 244 4.89 -2.00 -8.61
N GLU A 245 5.28 -0.96 -9.34
CA GLU A 245 5.73 -1.03 -10.75
C GLU A 245 6.81 -2.08 -11.02
N ARG A 246 7.64 -2.39 -10.01
CA ARG A 246 8.71 -3.40 -10.08
C ARG A 246 8.20 -4.84 -10.16
N LEU A 247 6.95 -5.13 -9.81
CA LEU A 247 6.47 -6.51 -9.69
C LEU A 247 6.17 -7.11 -11.06
N LEU A 248 5.38 -6.43 -11.90
CA LEU A 248 4.93 -6.97 -13.17
C LEU A 248 6.09 -7.41 -14.09
N PRO A 249 7.18 -6.65 -14.27
CA PRO A 249 8.31 -7.10 -15.09
C PRO A 249 9.02 -8.35 -14.56
N ARG A 250 8.88 -8.65 -13.27
CA ARG A 250 9.56 -9.76 -12.58
C ARG A 250 8.72 -11.03 -12.48
N VAL A 251 7.43 -10.92 -12.78
CA VAL A 251 6.55 -12.08 -12.90
C VAL A 251 6.90 -12.83 -14.19
N ALA A 252 6.94 -14.16 -14.10
CA ALA A 252 7.22 -15.04 -15.23
C ALA A 252 6.24 -14.78 -16.40
N PRO A 253 6.66 -14.90 -17.67
CA PRO A 253 5.79 -14.66 -18.82
C PRO A 253 4.47 -15.44 -18.79
N GLU A 254 4.51 -16.68 -18.30
CA GLU A 254 3.35 -17.56 -18.18
C GLU A 254 2.34 -16.97 -17.18
N VAL A 255 2.82 -16.57 -16.00
CA VAL A 255 1.99 -15.95 -14.96
C VAL A 255 1.47 -14.56 -15.39
N ARG A 256 2.23 -13.83 -16.24
CA ARG A 256 1.73 -12.59 -16.87
C ARG A 256 0.59 -12.86 -17.85
N SER A 257 0.63 -13.98 -18.58
CA SER A 257 -0.48 -14.42 -19.41
C SER A 257 -1.70 -14.75 -18.55
N ASP A 258 -1.52 -15.46 -17.44
CA ASP A 258 -2.61 -15.78 -16.50
C ASP A 258 -3.22 -14.50 -15.90
N LEU A 259 -2.39 -13.52 -15.55
CA LEU A 259 -2.83 -12.20 -15.10
C LEU A 259 -3.66 -11.47 -16.15
N ARG A 260 -3.27 -11.55 -17.43
CA ARG A 260 -4.04 -10.95 -18.52
C ARG A 260 -5.40 -11.65 -18.67
N ILE A 261 -5.45 -12.98 -18.57
CA ILE A 261 -6.71 -13.74 -18.59
C ILE A 261 -7.61 -13.34 -17.41
N LEU A 262 -7.04 -13.29 -16.21
CA LEU A 262 -7.73 -12.83 -15.00
C LEU A 262 -8.31 -11.42 -15.18
N ALA A 263 -7.50 -10.47 -15.66
CA ALA A 263 -7.93 -9.09 -15.91
C ALA A 263 -9.07 -9.02 -16.94
N ARG A 264 -8.96 -9.74 -18.06
CA ARG A 264 -10.02 -9.82 -19.07
C ARG A 264 -11.35 -10.30 -18.49
N ARG A 265 -11.32 -11.29 -17.58
CA ARG A 265 -12.52 -11.82 -16.92
C ARG A 265 -13.10 -10.82 -15.91
N LEU A 266 -12.24 -10.13 -15.16
CA LEU A 266 -12.64 -9.14 -14.16
C LEU A 266 -13.21 -7.84 -14.77
N LEU A 267 -13.02 -7.56 -16.06
CA LEU A 267 -13.74 -6.47 -16.73
C LEU A 267 -15.26 -6.61 -16.63
N ALA A 268 -15.76 -7.85 -16.58
CA ALA A 268 -17.18 -8.14 -16.43
C ALA A 268 -17.66 -8.16 -14.97
N ALA A 269 -16.78 -7.91 -13.99
CA ALA A 269 -17.14 -7.96 -12.59
C ALA A 269 -18.19 -6.89 -12.23
N THR A 270 -19.12 -7.27 -11.34
CA THR A 270 -20.10 -6.34 -10.77
C THR A 270 -19.46 -5.24 -9.92
N SER A 271 -18.30 -5.53 -9.33
CA SER A 271 -17.48 -4.55 -8.60
C SER A 271 -16.76 -3.61 -9.57
N LEU A 272 -17.14 -2.32 -9.56
CA LEU A 272 -16.46 -1.26 -10.32
C LEU A 272 -14.98 -1.15 -9.95
N ASN A 273 -14.64 -1.40 -8.68
CA ASN A 273 -13.27 -1.41 -8.19
C ASN A 273 -12.42 -2.52 -8.83
N SER A 274 -13.01 -3.68 -9.06
CA SER A 274 -12.33 -4.80 -9.72
C SER A 274 -12.20 -4.55 -11.23
N SER A 275 -13.27 -4.05 -11.88
CA SER A 275 -13.26 -3.81 -13.32
C SER A 275 -12.33 -2.66 -13.73
N THR A 276 -12.29 -1.57 -12.97
CA THR A 276 -11.39 -0.42 -13.23
C THR A 276 -9.93 -0.80 -13.03
N ARG A 277 -9.58 -1.51 -11.95
CA ARG A 277 -8.22 -2.02 -11.74
C ARG A 277 -7.82 -3.05 -12.79
N ALA A 278 -8.76 -3.89 -13.24
CA ALA A 278 -8.50 -4.82 -14.34
C ALA A 278 -8.20 -4.08 -15.65
N ALA A 279 -8.94 -3.01 -15.97
CA ALA A 279 -8.63 -2.15 -17.12
C ALA A 279 -7.24 -1.50 -16.99
N SER A 280 -6.90 -0.93 -15.83
CA SER A 280 -5.56 -0.38 -15.57
C SER A 280 -4.46 -1.42 -15.72
N LEU A 281 -4.68 -2.66 -15.27
CA LEU A 281 -3.72 -3.74 -15.44
C LEU A 281 -3.54 -4.09 -16.92
N LEU A 282 -4.62 -4.14 -17.71
CA LEU A 282 -4.54 -4.36 -19.16
C LEU A 282 -3.76 -3.26 -19.89
N ALA A 283 -3.72 -2.04 -19.38
CA ALA A 283 -2.84 -1.00 -19.94
C ALA A 283 -1.36 -1.39 -19.92
N LEU A 284 -0.96 -2.24 -18.97
CA LEU A 284 0.42 -2.66 -18.73
C LEU A 284 0.76 -3.99 -19.39
N ILE A 285 -0.19 -4.94 -19.44
CA ILE A 285 0.06 -6.33 -19.89
C ILE A 285 -0.87 -6.79 -21.04
N GLY A 286 -1.81 -5.95 -21.45
CA GLY A 286 -2.80 -6.28 -22.49
C GLY A 286 -2.21 -6.25 -23.91
N GLN A 287 -3.04 -6.65 -24.86
CA GLN A 287 -2.76 -6.65 -26.30
C GLN A 287 -3.90 -5.98 -27.08
N PRO A 288 -3.71 -5.64 -28.37
CA PRO A 288 -4.72 -4.93 -29.16
C PRO A 288 -6.08 -5.64 -29.22
N GLU A 289 -6.12 -6.97 -29.21
CA GLU A 289 -7.39 -7.71 -29.21
C GLU A 289 -8.22 -7.53 -27.92
N ASP A 290 -7.63 -7.02 -26.83
CA ASP A 290 -8.35 -6.73 -25.59
C ASP A 290 -9.22 -5.48 -25.70
N VAL A 291 -9.00 -4.62 -26.71
CA VAL A 291 -9.79 -3.39 -26.95
C VAL A 291 -11.27 -3.70 -27.08
N ILE A 292 -11.62 -4.78 -27.78
CA ILE A 292 -13.02 -5.22 -27.96
C ILE A 292 -13.69 -5.49 -26.61
N LEU A 293 -12.97 -6.06 -25.65
CA LEU A 293 -13.49 -6.32 -24.32
C LEU A 293 -13.64 -5.05 -23.50
N LEU A 294 -12.69 -4.12 -23.59
CA LEU A 294 -12.76 -2.82 -22.93
C LEU A 294 -13.98 -2.02 -23.42
N GLU A 295 -14.22 -1.99 -24.73
CA GLU A 295 -15.39 -1.32 -25.31
C GLU A 295 -16.70 -1.98 -24.87
N ARG A 296 -16.74 -3.32 -24.86
CA ARG A 296 -17.92 -4.10 -24.43
C ARG A 296 -18.29 -3.86 -22.96
N HIS A 297 -17.29 -3.73 -22.10
CA HIS A 297 -17.47 -3.57 -20.64
C HIS A 297 -17.27 -2.14 -20.15
N ARG A 298 -17.26 -1.17 -21.08
CA ARG A 298 -17.11 0.24 -20.78
C ARG A 298 -18.20 0.72 -19.80
N PRO A 299 -17.83 1.29 -18.64
CA PRO A 299 -18.80 1.84 -17.70
C PRO A 299 -19.62 2.99 -18.31
N ALA A 300 -20.85 3.17 -17.81
CA ALA A 300 -21.69 4.32 -18.20
C ALA A 300 -21.21 5.64 -17.56
N GLU A 301 -20.57 5.56 -16.39
CA GLU A 301 -20.07 6.72 -15.66
C GLU A 301 -18.91 7.40 -16.41
N PRO A 302 -19.01 8.70 -16.75
CA PRO A 302 -18.06 9.36 -17.66
C PRO A 302 -16.59 9.30 -17.23
N ILE A 303 -16.32 9.44 -15.93
CA ILE A 303 -14.95 9.44 -15.38
C ILE A 303 -14.31 8.06 -15.56
N LEU A 304 -15.03 7.00 -15.18
CA LEU A 304 -14.55 5.63 -15.30
C LEU A 304 -14.49 5.19 -16.77
N ALA A 305 -15.43 5.64 -17.58
CA ALA A 305 -15.45 5.32 -19.00
C ALA A 305 -14.23 5.91 -19.73
N ARG A 306 -13.81 7.12 -19.34
CA ARG A 306 -12.59 7.74 -19.85
C ARG A 306 -11.34 6.89 -19.58
N LEU A 307 -11.23 6.27 -18.41
CA LEU A 307 -10.13 5.34 -18.10
C LEU A 307 -10.10 4.20 -19.14
N PHE A 308 -11.25 3.56 -19.41
CA PHE A 308 -11.34 2.48 -20.39
C PHE A 308 -10.95 2.96 -21.81
N ASP A 309 -11.42 4.16 -22.20
CA ASP A 309 -11.09 4.78 -23.49
C ASP A 309 -9.60 5.15 -23.60
N ASP A 310 -8.97 5.60 -22.51
CA ASP A 310 -7.54 5.89 -22.42
C ASP A 310 -6.71 4.60 -22.56
N VAL A 311 -7.11 3.53 -21.87
CA VAL A 311 -6.46 2.21 -21.96
C VAL A 311 -6.59 1.61 -23.36
N ALA A 312 -7.78 1.62 -23.95
CA ALA A 312 -8.00 1.12 -25.31
C ALA A 312 -7.10 1.83 -26.34
N ARG A 313 -6.98 3.17 -26.23
CA ARG A 313 -6.06 3.95 -27.07
C ARG A 313 -4.59 3.62 -26.82
N ALA A 314 -4.19 3.37 -25.58
CA ALA A 314 -2.83 2.98 -25.25
C ALA A 314 -2.46 1.64 -25.92
N LEU A 315 -3.34 0.65 -25.87
CA LEU A 315 -3.13 -0.67 -26.48
C LEU A 315 -2.95 -0.59 -28.01
N LEU A 316 -3.76 0.24 -28.68
CA LEU A 316 -3.64 0.47 -30.12
C LEU A 316 -2.33 1.18 -30.50
N ARG A 317 -1.85 2.12 -29.67
CA ARG A 317 -0.62 2.88 -29.94
C ARG A 317 0.65 2.06 -29.78
N ILE A 318 0.68 1.10 -28.87
CA ILE A 318 1.85 0.25 -28.62
C ILE A 318 2.21 -0.60 -29.85
N HIS A 319 1.24 -0.87 -30.74
CA HIS A 319 1.41 -1.72 -31.92
C HIS A 319 1.53 -0.96 -33.26
N VAL A 320 1.66 0.38 -33.22
CA VAL A 320 1.92 1.23 -34.42
C VAL A 320 3.40 1.63 -34.52
N LYS A 321 4.28 1.04 -33.71
CA LYS A 321 5.75 1.14 -33.82
C LYS A 321 6.35 -0.22 -34.13
#